data_AF-A0A3S4IXY8-F1
#
_entry.id   AF-A0A3S4IXY8-F1
#
_cell.length_a   1.000
_cell.length_b   1.000
_cell.length_c   1.000
_cell.angle_alpha   90.00
_cell.angle_beta   90.00
_cell.angle_gamma   90.00
#
_symmetry.space_group_name_H-M   'P 1'
#
loop_
_entity.id
_entity.type
_entity.pdbx_description
1 polymer ?
#
loop_
_entity_poly.entity_id
_entity_poly.type
_entity_poly.pdbx_seq_one_letter_code
_entity_poly.pdbx_strand_id
1 'polypeptide(L)'
;MYNRFVVNLQQTGCHLVVLAGNHDSVATLNESRDILAFLNTTVVASAGHAPQYLYRRDGTPGAVLCPIPFLRPRDIITSQAGLSGNEKQQHLLGAITDYYQQQYQEACKLRGDGDQTLPVIATGHLTTSAQ
;
A
#
# COMPACT_ATOMS: atom_id res chain seq x y z
N MET A 1 8.42 -7.16 -19.89
CA MET A 1 7.03 -6.66 -20.07
C MET A 1 6.71 -5.53 -19.10
N TYR A 2 7.00 -5.70 -17.80
CA TYR A 2 6.84 -4.67 -16.75
C TYR A 2 7.58 -3.34 -17.03
N ASN A 3 8.91 -3.34 -17.20
CA ASN A 3 9.67 -2.09 -17.45
C ASN A 3 9.22 -1.35 -18.72
N ARG A 4 8.92 -2.09 -19.79
CA ARG A 4 8.43 -1.49 -21.04
C ARG A 4 7.06 -0.82 -20.86
N PHE A 5 6.19 -1.40 -20.03
CA PHE A 5 4.92 -0.77 -19.67
C PHE A 5 5.14 0.55 -18.93
N VAL A 6 6.03 0.57 -17.92
CA VAL A 6 6.32 1.80 -17.17
C VAL A 6 6.87 2.90 -18.07
N VAL A 7 7.80 2.56 -18.97
CA VAL A 7 8.36 3.51 -19.95
C VAL A 7 7.28 4.05 -20.88
N ASN A 8 6.42 3.18 -21.43
CA ASN A 8 5.34 3.60 -22.32
C ASN A 8 4.32 4.50 -21.60
N LEU A 9 4.07 4.25 -20.30
CA LEU A 9 3.13 5.04 -19.52
C LEU A 9 3.56 6.50 -19.36
N GLN A 10 4.87 6.80 -19.42
CA GLN A 10 5.39 8.16 -19.28
C GLN A 10 4.79 9.14 -20.30
N GLN A 11 4.46 8.64 -21.50
CA GLN A 11 3.84 9.45 -22.55
C GLN A 11 2.45 9.99 -22.17
N THR A 12 1.83 9.45 -21.12
CA THR A 12 0.47 9.81 -20.68
C THR A 12 0.44 10.81 -19.51
N GLY A 13 1.58 11.00 -18.83
CA GLY A 13 1.65 11.74 -17.56
C GLY A 13 0.89 11.10 -16.40
N CYS A 14 0.48 9.82 -16.52
CA CYS A 14 -0.14 9.10 -15.42
C CYS A 14 0.89 8.68 -14.37
N HIS A 15 0.48 8.78 -13.10
CA HIS A 15 1.20 8.15 -11.99
C HIS A 15 0.82 6.67 -11.89
N LEU A 16 1.80 5.80 -11.67
CA LEU A 16 1.60 4.37 -11.45
C LEU A 16 1.90 4.00 -9.99
N VAL A 17 1.04 3.19 -9.38
CA VAL A 17 1.31 2.58 -8.08
C VAL A 17 1.33 1.07 -8.26
N VAL A 18 2.42 0.44 -7.85
CA VAL A 18 2.63 -1.01 -7.91
C VAL A 18 2.71 -1.55 -6.48
N LEU A 19 1.82 -2.48 -6.16
CA LEU A 19 1.77 -3.15 -4.86
C LEU A 19 2.20 -4.60 -5.01
N ALA A 20 3.01 -5.12 -4.09
CA ALA A 20 3.30 -6.54 -4.04
C ALA A 20 2.07 -7.36 -3.63
N GLY A 21 1.76 -8.40 -4.39
CA GLY A 21 0.90 -9.50 -3.98
C GLY A 21 1.64 -10.59 -3.20
N ASN A 22 0.95 -11.67 -2.87
CA ASN A 22 1.54 -12.82 -2.18
C ASN A 22 2.56 -13.60 -3.04
N HIS A 23 2.48 -13.48 -4.37
CA HIS A 23 3.38 -14.13 -5.32
C HIS A 23 4.64 -13.31 -5.65
N ASP A 24 4.65 -12.03 -5.26
CA ASP A 24 5.76 -11.13 -5.60
C ASP A 24 6.91 -11.23 -4.60
N SER A 25 8.12 -11.19 -5.14
CA SER A 25 9.35 -11.07 -4.35
C SER A 25 9.57 -9.62 -3.92
N VAL A 26 9.67 -9.41 -2.60
CA VAL A 26 9.99 -8.09 -2.02
C VAL A 26 11.30 -7.55 -2.57
N ALA A 27 12.32 -8.42 -2.59
CA ALA A 27 13.65 -8.04 -3.03
C ALA A 27 13.63 -7.57 -4.49
N THR A 28 13.00 -8.35 -5.37
CA THR A 28 12.93 -8.05 -6.80
C THR A 28 12.19 -6.75 -7.10
N LEU A 29 11.09 -6.47 -6.40
CA LEU A 29 10.40 -5.19 -6.55
C LEU A 29 11.23 -4.02 -6.00
N ASN A 30 11.90 -4.22 -4.86
CA ASN A 30 12.73 -3.18 -4.26
C ASN A 30 14.01 -2.87 -5.06
N GLU A 31 14.56 -3.83 -5.81
CA GLU A 31 15.73 -3.62 -6.69
C GLU A 31 15.50 -2.50 -7.70
N SER A 32 14.26 -2.30 -8.14
CA SER A 32 13.91 -1.28 -9.15
C SER A 32 13.14 -0.08 -8.60
N ARG A 33 12.71 -0.11 -7.32
CA ARG A 33 11.87 0.93 -6.70
C ARG A 33 12.42 2.33 -6.91
N ASP A 34 13.69 2.55 -6.58
CA ASP A 34 14.28 3.89 -6.58
C ASP A 34 14.48 4.41 -8.01
N ILE A 35 14.72 3.51 -8.97
CA ILE A 35 14.79 3.88 -10.40
C ILE A 35 13.40 4.25 -10.93
N LEU A 36 12.38 3.47 -10.57
CA LEU A 36 11.01 3.68 -11.02
C LEU A 36 10.38 4.95 -10.43
N ALA A 37 10.87 5.43 -9.27
CA ALA A 37 10.46 6.71 -8.70
C ALA A 37 10.72 7.90 -9.66
N PHE A 38 11.76 7.84 -10.50
CA PHE A 38 12.02 8.85 -11.53
C PHE A 38 11.06 8.76 -12.74
N LEU A 39 10.23 7.72 -12.80
CA LEU A 39 9.29 7.43 -13.89
C LEU A 39 7.84 7.49 -13.39
N ASN A 40 7.51 8.47 -12.54
CA ASN A 40 6.16 8.66 -11.98
C ASN A 40 5.54 7.36 -11.44
N THR A 41 6.37 6.52 -10.81
CA THR A 41 5.96 5.20 -10.36
C THR A 41 6.34 5.00 -8.90
N THR A 42 5.37 4.67 -8.06
CA THR A 42 5.59 4.24 -6.68
C THR A 42 5.53 2.72 -6.60
N VAL A 43 6.55 2.08 -6.05
CA VAL A 43 6.56 0.64 -5.77
C VAL A 43 6.52 0.41 -4.27
N VAL A 44 5.54 -0.39 -3.82
CA VAL A 44 5.32 -0.71 -2.41
C VAL A 44 5.29 -2.23 -2.24
N ALA A 45 6.41 -2.78 -1.76
CA ALA A 45 6.62 -4.23 -1.72
C ALA A 45 6.46 -4.86 -0.32
N SER A 46 6.37 -4.04 0.73
CA SER A 46 6.26 -4.45 2.13
C SER A 46 5.41 -3.48 2.93
N ALA A 47 4.96 -3.92 4.11
CA ALA A 47 4.31 -3.06 5.09
C ALA A 47 5.21 -1.90 5.54
N GLY A 48 4.62 -0.92 6.23
CA GLY A 48 5.31 0.21 6.85
C GLY A 48 5.39 1.49 6.00
N HIS A 49 4.83 1.49 4.78
CA HIS A 49 4.74 2.71 3.98
C HIS A 49 3.64 3.62 4.55
N ALA A 50 3.96 4.90 4.72
CA ALA A 50 3.02 5.92 5.17
C ALA A 50 2.03 6.27 4.05
N PRO A 51 0.83 6.78 4.40
CA PRO A 51 -0.07 7.37 3.42
C PRO A 51 0.59 8.52 2.65
N GLN A 52 0.19 8.70 1.39
CA GLN A 52 0.76 9.71 0.50
C GLN A 52 -0.29 10.34 -0.39
N TYR A 53 -0.05 11.55 -0.89
CA TYR A 53 -0.90 12.14 -1.91
C TYR A 53 -0.73 11.44 -3.26
N LEU A 54 -1.84 11.26 -3.97
CA LEU A 54 -1.85 11.06 -5.40
C LEU A 54 -2.21 12.37 -6.08
N TYR A 55 -1.42 12.77 -7.07
CA TYR A 55 -1.62 14.01 -7.80
C TYR A 55 -2.41 13.76 -9.08
N ARG A 56 -3.25 14.74 -9.44
CA ARG A 56 -3.84 14.84 -10.77
C ARG A 56 -2.75 15.21 -11.78
N ARG A 57 -3.06 15.07 -13.07
CA ARG A 57 -2.12 15.41 -14.16
C ARG A 57 -1.71 16.89 -14.19
N ASP A 58 -2.50 17.78 -13.59
CA ASP A 58 -2.18 19.19 -13.42
C ASP A 58 -1.27 19.48 -12.21
N GLY A 59 -0.88 18.45 -11.45
CA GLY A 59 -0.04 18.57 -10.26
C GLY A 59 -0.80 18.90 -8.98
N THR A 60 -2.13 19.01 -9.00
CA THR A 60 -2.93 19.25 -7.79
C THR A 60 -3.19 17.94 -7.02
N PRO A 61 -3.27 17.95 -5.68
CA PRO A 61 -3.67 16.77 -4.91
C PRO A 61 -5.05 16.26 -5.32
N GLY A 62 -5.14 14.99 -5.70
CA GLY A 62 -6.35 14.33 -6.17
C GLY A 62 -6.95 13.34 -5.18
N ALA A 63 -6.12 12.67 -4.38
CA ALA A 63 -6.53 11.71 -3.36
C ALA A 63 -5.42 11.53 -2.32
N VAL A 64 -5.75 10.91 -1.19
CA VAL A 64 -4.78 10.34 -0.25
C VAL A 64 -4.82 8.83 -0.39
N LEU A 65 -3.67 8.20 -0.61
CA LEU A 65 -3.52 6.76 -0.76
C LEU A 65 -2.94 6.14 0.51
N CYS A 66 -3.53 5.06 1.01
CA CYS A 66 -2.91 4.11 1.93
C CYS A 66 -2.37 2.93 1.09
N PRO A 67 -1.07 2.90 0.78
CA PRO A 67 -0.51 1.85 -0.07
C PRO A 67 -0.21 0.60 0.74
N ILE A 68 -1.21 -0.26 0.87
CA ILE A 68 -1.14 -1.50 1.64
C ILE A 68 -0.96 -2.66 0.64
N PRO A 69 0.24 -3.29 0.59
CA PRO A 69 0.48 -4.48 -0.22
C PRO A 69 -0.04 -5.75 0.50
N PHE A 70 0.31 -6.94 0.00
CA PHE A 70 0.15 -8.17 0.77
C PHE A 70 0.91 -8.09 2.10
N LEU A 71 0.18 -8.15 3.21
CA LEU A 71 0.75 -8.10 4.57
C LEU A 71 1.23 -9.49 4.97
N ARG A 72 2.54 -9.67 5.10
CA ARG A 72 3.09 -10.93 5.61
C ARG A 72 2.98 -10.93 7.13
N PRO A 73 2.62 -12.04 7.78
CA PRO A 73 2.48 -12.09 9.23
C PRO A 73 3.70 -11.57 9.99
N ARG A 74 4.92 -11.88 9.51
CA ARG A 74 6.19 -11.40 10.11
C ARG A 74 6.38 -9.88 10.06
N ASP A 75 5.68 -9.19 9.15
CA ASP A 75 5.81 -7.74 8.96
C ASP A 75 4.88 -6.96 9.90
N ILE A 76 3.84 -7.61 10.45
CA ILE A 76 2.78 -6.95 11.25
C ILE A 76 2.51 -7.61 12.61
N ILE A 77 3.11 -8.77 12.90
CA ILE A 77 2.97 -9.48 14.17
C ILE A 77 4.33 -9.58 14.86
N THR A 78 4.39 -9.18 16.13
CA THR A 78 5.45 -9.60 17.05
C THR A 78 5.17 -11.01 17.56
N SER A 79 6.09 -11.94 17.35
CA SER A 79 5.91 -13.35 17.70
C SER A 79 5.65 -13.54 19.20
N GLN A 80 4.60 -14.30 19.54
CA GLN A 80 4.36 -14.81 20.89
C GLN A 80 4.43 -16.34 20.84
N ALA A 81 5.28 -16.92 21.71
CA ALA A 81 5.40 -18.36 21.84
C ALA A 81 4.19 -18.93 22.60
N GLY A 82 3.76 -20.14 22.23
CA GLY A 82 2.72 -20.88 22.95
C GLY A 82 1.28 -20.73 22.44
N LEU A 83 1.04 -19.90 21.41
CA LEU A 83 -0.30 -19.76 20.83
C LEU A 83 -0.73 -21.01 20.04
N SER A 84 -1.97 -21.43 20.24
CA SER A 84 -2.66 -22.43 19.42
C SER A 84 -2.88 -21.92 17.98
N GLY A 85 -3.29 -22.82 17.08
CA GLY A 85 -3.58 -22.46 15.68
C GLY A 85 -4.69 -21.41 15.54
N ASN A 86 -5.78 -21.54 16.30
CA ASN A 86 -6.90 -20.60 16.28
C ASN A 86 -6.50 -19.23 16.83
N GLU A 87 -5.72 -19.20 17.92
CA GLU A 87 -5.23 -17.95 18.50
C GLU A 87 -4.30 -17.22 17.53
N LYS A 88 -3.43 -17.93 16.81
CA LYS A 88 -2.59 -17.34 15.76
C LYS A 88 -3.43 -16.69 14.65
N GLN A 89 -4.51 -17.34 14.23
CA GLN A 89 -5.40 -16.80 13.20
C GLN A 89 -6.14 -15.55 13.69
N GLN A 90 -6.71 -15.58 14.90
CA GLN A 90 -7.37 -14.41 15.49
C GLN A 90 -6.40 -13.25 15.68
N HIS A 91 -5.18 -13.54 16.15
CA HIS A 91 -4.15 -12.53 16.33
C HIS A 91 -3.73 -11.89 15.00
N LEU A 92 -3.60 -12.68 13.92
CA LEU A 92 -3.35 -12.15 12.58
C LEU A 92 -4.49 -11.27 12.07
N LEU A 93 -5.74 -11.68 12.27
CA LEU A 93 -6.91 -10.87 11.88
C LEU A 93 -6.95 -9.54 12.64
N GLY A 94 -6.65 -9.57 13.95
CA GLY A 94 -6.51 -8.36 14.77
C GLY A 94 -5.42 -7.44 14.23
N ALA A 95 -4.22 -7.97 14.01
CA ALA A 95 -3.09 -7.20 13.47
C ALA A 95 -3.38 -6.58 12.10
N ILE A 96 -4.08 -7.30 11.20
CA ILE A 96 -4.51 -6.75 9.91
C ILE A 96 -5.51 -5.61 10.14
N THR A 97 -6.51 -5.81 10.98
CA THR A 97 -7.53 -4.80 11.29
C THR A 97 -6.90 -3.52 11.84
N ASP A 98 -6.01 -3.66 12.82
CA ASP A 98 -5.30 -2.55 13.45
C ASP A 98 -4.41 -1.82 12.44
N TYR A 99 -3.72 -2.55 11.56
CA TYR A 99 -2.89 -1.97 10.51
C TYR A 99 -3.71 -1.09 9.55
N TYR A 100 -4.85 -1.59 9.08
CA TYR A 100 -5.76 -0.81 8.23
C TYR A 100 -6.32 0.41 8.95
N GLN A 101 -6.71 0.26 10.23
CA GLN A 101 -7.24 1.35 11.04
C GLN A 101 -6.18 2.45 11.27
N GLN A 102 -4.94 2.08 11.56
CA GLN A 102 -3.83 3.01 11.72
C GLN A 102 -3.54 3.75 10.42
N GLN A 103 -3.43 3.03 9.29
CA GLN A 103 -3.21 3.64 7.97
C GLN A 103 -4.32 4.63 7.61
N TYR A 104 -5.57 4.29 7.87
CA TYR A 104 -6.70 5.19 7.65
C TYR A 104 -6.63 6.45 8.53
N GLN A 105 -6.28 6.31 9.81
CA GLN A 105 -6.11 7.46 10.71
C GLN A 105 -4.99 8.39 10.24
N GLU A 106 -3.84 7.84 9.84
CA GLU A 106 -2.73 8.63 9.29
C GLU A 106 -3.11 9.30 7.96
N ALA A 107 -3.90 8.64 7.12
CA ALA A 107 -4.40 9.23 5.88
C ALA A 107 -5.39 10.37 6.15
N CYS A 108 -6.25 10.24 7.15
CA CYS A 108 -7.13 11.33 7.59
C CYS A 108 -6.35 12.53 8.12
N LYS A 109 -5.29 12.28 8.92
CA LYS A 109 -4.39 13.34 9.39
C LYS A 109 -3.68 14.04 8.24
N LEU A 110 -3.16 13.26 7.27
CA LEU A 110 -2.50 13.81 6.08
C LEU A 110 -3.48 14.60 5.21
N ARG A 111 -4.72 14.13 5.04
CA ARG A 111 -5.75 14.87 4.30
C ARG A 111 -6.04 16.24 4.93
N GLY A 112 -6.07 16.30 6.27
CA GLY A 112 -6.50 17.49 7.00
C GLY A 112 -7.97 17.83 6.79
N ASP A 113 -8.38 18.99 7.32
CA ASP A 113 -9.77 19.49 7.30
C ASP A 113 -10.00 20.60 6.25
N GLY A 114 -9.18 20.64 5.18
CA GLY A 114 -9.24 21.69 4.17
C GLY A 114 -10.55 21.70 3.35
N ASP A 115 -10.81 22.82 2.66
CA ASP A 115 -12.04 23.07 1.88
C ASP A 115 -12.32 22.05 0.77
N GLN A 116 -11.29 21.34 0.29
CA GLN A 116 -11.43 20.20 -0.62
C GLN A 116 -11.27 18.88 0.13
N THR A 117 -12.38 18.16 0.29
CA THR A 117 -12.35 16.79 0.83
C THR A 117 -11.74 15.83 -0.18
N LEU A 118 -10.44 15.57 -0.08
CA LEU A 118 -9.78 14.54 -0.89
C LEU A 118 -10.29 13.14 -0.49
N PRO A 119 -10.58 12.25 -1.46
CA PRO A 119 -10.91 10.87 -1.16
C PRO A 119 -9.70 10.15 -0.56
N VAL A 120 -9.96 9.26 0.40
CA VAL A 120 -8.97 8.30 0.91
C VAL A 120 -9.15 6.99 0.17
N ILE A 121 -8.09 6.48 -0.44
CA ILE A 121 -8.05 5.22 -1.17
C ILE A 121 -7.16 4.27 -0.38
N ALA A 122 -7.71 3.19 0.13
CA ALA A 122 -6.93 2.11 0.71
C ALA A 122 -6.81 0.95 -0.28
N THR A 123 -5.65 0.32 -0.31
CA THR A 123 -5.43 -0.87 -1.15
C THR A 123 -5.35 -2.12 -0.29
N GLY A 124 -5.23 -3.27 -0.93
CA GLY A 124 -5.08 -4.54 -0.23
C GLY A 124 -4.91 -5.68 -1.19
N HIS A 125 -4.24 -6.74 -0.73
CA HIS A 125 -4.13 -7.99 -1.44
C HIS A 125 -4.41 -9.13 -0.47
N LEU A 126 -5.67 -9.56 -0.41
CA LEU A 126 -6.16 -10.57 0.53
C LEU A 126 -7.45 -11.19 0.01
N THR A 127 -7.87 -12.31 0.60
CA THR A 127 -9.18 -12.91 0.36
C THR A 127 -10.15 -12.44 1.44
N THR A 128 -11.31 -11.93 1.03
CA THR A 128 -12.40 -11.60 1.94
C THR A 128 -13.40 -12.75 2.01
N SER A 129 -14.04 -12.91 3.16
CA SER A 129 -15.28 -13.67 3.24
C SER A 129 -16.39 -12.80 2.66
N ALA A 130 -17.18 -13.33 1.73
CA ALA A 130 -18.47 -12.72 1.41
C ALA A 130 -19.38 -12.91 2.62
N GLN A 131 -19.95 -11.82 3.15
CA GLN A 131 -21.12 -11.89 4.00
C GLN A 131 -22.36 -12.10 3.13
#